data_AF-A0A950CWS8-F1
#
_entry.id   AF-A0A950CWS8-F1
#
_cell.length_a   1.000
_cell.length_b   1.000
_cell.length_c   1.000
_cell.angle_alpha   90.00
_cell.angle_beta   90.00
_cell.angle_gamma   90.00
#
_symmetry.space_group_name_H-M   'P 1'
#
loop_
_entity.id
_entity.type
_entity.pdbx_description
1 polymer ?
#
loop_
_entity_poly.entity_id
_entity_poly.type
_entity_poly.pdbx_seq_one_letter_code
_entity_poly.pdbx_strand_id
1 'polypeptide(L)'
;MALDPKRTVSELKELRQLTSDENGAQRVAWTDTWLAARDWFRGKLQGLPVEQHYDAVANNWTTLPGESKKALLLGGHLDSVP
;
A
#
# COMPACT_ATOMS: atom_id res chain seq x y z
N MET A 1 -7.74 -20.15 -6.42
CA MET A 1 -7.97 -19.42 -5.14
C MET A 1 -9.14 -18.49 -5.33
N ALA A 2 -10.11 -18.51 -4.42
CA ALA A 2 -11.17 -17.51 -4.39
C ALA A 2 -10.63 -16.23 -3.72
N LEU A 3 -11.11 -15.07 -4.16
CA LEU A 3 -10.83 -13.80 -3.49
C LEU A 3 -11.51 -13.77 -2.12
N ASP A 4 -10.88 -13.13 -1.13
CA ASP A 4 -11.47 -12.82 0.17
C ASP A 4 -11.62 -11.30 0.34
N PRO A 5 -12.79 -10.72 0.02
CA PRO A 5 -13.03 -9.29 0.17
C PRO A 5 -12.98 -8.81 1.63
N LYS A 6 -13.26 -9.68 2.61
CA LYS A 6 -13.27 -9.29 4.03
C LYS A 6 -11.86 -9.01 4.52
N ARG A 7 -10.87 -9.73 4.00
CA ARG A 7 -9.46 -9.46 4.26
C ARG A 7 -9.08 -8.01 3.90
N THR A 8 -9.43 -7.57 2.69
CA THR A 8 -9.14 -6.19 2.24
C THR A 8 -9.80 -5.14 3.14
N VAL A 9 -11.06 -5.35 3.55
CA VAL A 9 -11.74 -4.45 4.49
C VAL A 9 -11.04 -4.42 5.86
N SER A 10 -10.54 -5.56 6.34
CA SER A 10 -9.77 -5.63 7.58
C SER A 10 -8.45 -4.86 7.49
N GLU A 11 -7.71 -5.03 6.39
CA GLU A 11 -6.45 -4.32 6.15
C GLU A 11 -6.67 -2.80 6.06
N LEU A 12 -7.76 -2.35 5.43
CA LEU A 12 -8.14 -0.92 5.40
C LEU A 12 -8.46 -0.37 6.79
N LYS A 13 -9.11 -1.16 7.67
CA LYS A 13 -9.37 -0.77 9.06
C LYS A 13 -8.09 -0.71 9.89
N GLU A 14 -7.18 -1.65 9.67
CA GLU A 14 -5.86 -1.65 10.31
C GLU A 14 -5.05 -0.42 9.91
N LEU A 15 -5.00 -0.08 8.62
CA LEU A 15 -4.35 1.14 8.15
C LEU A 15 -4.98 2.40 8.76
N ARG A 16 -6.31 2.45 8.86
CA ARG A 16 -7.01 3.53 9.56
C ARG A 16 -6.58 3.62 11.02
N GLN A 17 -6.58 2.52 11.76
CA GLN A 17 -6.15 2.51 13.16
C GLN A 17 -4.71 2.98 13.34
N LEU A 18 -3.82 2.64 12.40
CA LEU A 18 -2.41 3.02 12.43
C LEU A 18 -2.18 4.52 12.21
N THR A 19 -3.03 5.17 11.40
CA THR A 19 -2.67 6.47 10.81
C THR A 19 -3.75 7.53 10.91
N SER A 20 -4.84 7.26 11.62
CA SER A 20 -5.94 8.20 11.80
C SER A 20 -6.06 8.70 13.23
N ASP A 21 -6.57 9.92 13.34
CA ASP A 21 -7.03 10.56 14.58
C ASP A 21 -8.55 10.80 14.50
N GLU A 22 -9.09 11.65 15.38
CA GLU A 22 -10.50 12.05 15.36
C GLU A 22 -10.94 12.77 14.07
N ASN A 23 -10.00 13.34 13.32
CA ASN A 23 -10.27 14.12 12.11
C ASN A 23 -10.13 13.29 10.81
N GLY A 24 -9.61 12.06 10.90
CA GLY A 24 -9.48 11.18 9.75
C GLY A 24 -8.05 10.74 9.53
N ALA A 25 -7.65 10.50 8.28
CA ALA A 25 -6.31 10.02 7.94
C ALA A 25 -5.28 11.15 8.02
N GLN A 26 -4.17 10.91 8.72
CA GLN A 26 -3.09 11.88 8.94
C GLN A 26 -1.82 11.46 8.19
N ARG A 27 -1.92 11.17 6.88
CA ARG A 27 -0.84 10.60 6.06
C ARG A 27 -0.36 11.55 4.96
N VAL A 28 -0.15 12.83 5.27
CA VAL A 28 0.46 13.77 4.31
C VAL A 28 1.80 13.22 3.83
N ALA A 29 2.06 13.26 2.52
CA ALA A 29 3.26 12.68 1.92
C ALA A 29 4.55 13.17 2.60
N TRP A 30 5.53 12.29 2.75
CA TRP A 30 6.84 12.54 3.36
C TRP A 30 6.85 12.80 4.88
N THR A 31 5.73 12.62 5.57
CA THR A 31 5.67 12.65 7.04
C THR A 31 5.99 11.28 7.65
N ASP A 32 6.29 11.25 8.95
CA ASP A 32 6.52 10.01 9.69
C ASP A 32 5.32 9.06 9.63
N THR A 33 4.09 9.58 9.73
CA THR A 33 2.87 8.77 9.63
C THR A 33 2.70 8.17 8.23
N TRP A 34 3.09 8.90 7.19
CA TRP A 34 3.11 8.37 5.82
C TRP A 34 4.18 7.28 5.63
N LEU A 35 5.38 7.47 6.20
CA LEU A 35 6.42 6.43 6.21
C LEU A 35 5.97 5.18 6.95
N ALA A 36 5.30 5.32 8.10
CA ALA A 36 4.72 4.21 8.85
C ALA A 36 3.68 3.43 8.02
N ALA A 37 2.83 4.13 7.26
CA ALA A 37 1.88 3.49 6.34
C ALA A 37 2.58 2.70 5.22
N ARG A 38 3.70 3.21 4.70
CA ARG A 38 4.49 2.50 3.67
C ARG A 38 5.17 1.27 4.22
N ASP A 39 5.70 1.35 5.43
CA ASP A 39 6.27 0.20 6.14
C ASP A 39 5.20 -0.88 6.43
N TRP A 40 4.00 -0.45 6.84
CA TRP A 40 2.84 -1.32 6.95
C TRP A 40 2.51 -2.02 5.62
N PHE A 41 2.47 -1.27 4.52
CA PHE A 41 2.19 -1.82 3.19
C PHE A 41 3.26 -2.84 2.76
N ARG A 42 4.55 -2.52 2.94
CA ARG A 42 5.67 -3.46 2.70
C ARG A 42 5.47 -4.76 3.51
N GLY A 43 5.03 -4.65 4.76
CA GLY A 43 4.70 -5.81 5.61
C GLY A 43 3.65 -6.72 4.98
N LYS A 44 2.59 -6.15 4.37
CA LYS A 44 1.53 -6.94 3.69
C LYS A 44 1.99 -7.69 2.44
N LEU A 45 3.15 -7.31 1.87
CA LEU A 45 3.74 -7.98 0.71
C LEU A 45 4.66 -9.14 1.10
N GLN A 46 5.05 -9.26 2.36
CA GLN A 46 5.98 -10.31 2.80
C GLN A 46 5.41 -11.71 2.51
N GLY A 47 6.23 -12.56 1.90
CA GLY A 47 5.85 -13.93 1.53
C GLY A 47 5.02 -14.03 0.24
N LEU A 48 4.64 -12.91 -0.39
CA LEU A 48 4.03 -12.93 -1.72
C LEU A 48 5.12 -13.02 -2.81
N PRO A 49 4.83 -13.67 -3.95
CA PRO A 49 5.77 -13.78 -5.07
C PRO A 49 5.79 -12.49 -5.90
N VAL A 50 6.06 -11.36 -5.27
CA VAL A 50 6.08 -10.03 -5.90
C VAL A 50 7.43 -9.36 -5.75
N GLU A 51 7.81 -8.59 -6.76
CA GLU A 51 8.97 -7.70 -6.72
C GLU A 51 8.49 -6.29 -6.29
N GLN A 52 9.08 -5.74 -5.24
CA GLN A 52 8.79 -4.39 -4.78
C GLN A 52 10.00 -3.48 -5.01
N HIS A 53 9.79 -2.30 -5.57
CA HIS A 53 10.82 -1.26 -5.65
C HIS A 53 10.22 0.14 -5.56
N TYR A 54 11.07 1.11 -5.24
CA TYR A 54 10.76 2.52 -5.30
C TYR A 54 11.53 3.19 -6.44
N ASP A 55 10.88 4.05 -7.21
CA ASP A 55 11.55 4.83 -8.25
C ASP A 55 12.17 6.13 -7.69
N ALA A 56 12.74 6.94 -8.58
CA ALA A 56 13.45 8.18 -8.21
C ALA A 56 12.58 9.23 -7.49
N VAL A 57 11.25 9.14 -7.62
CA VAL A 57 10.30 10.03 -6.93
C VAL A 57 9.47 9.27 -5.88
N ALA A 58 9.95 8.09 -5.47
CA ALA A 58 9.40 7.23 -4.43
C ALA A 58 7.99 6.68 -4.70
N ASN A 59 7.57 6.56 -5.95
CA ASN A 59 6.40 5.73 -6.28
C ASN A 59 6.68 4.29 -5.86
N ASN A 60 5.69 3.63 -5.25
CA ASN A 60 5.79 2.24 -4.82
C ASN A 60 5.32 1.31 -5.93
N TRP A 61 6.23 0.58 -6.54
CA TRP A 61 5.93 -0.40 -7.57
C TRP A 61 5.94 -1.79 -6.97
N THR A 62 4.83 -2.52 -7.11
CA THR A 62 4.70 -3.93 -6.71
C THR A 62 4.28 -4.75 -7.92
N THR A 63 5.15 -5.64 -8.38
CA THR A 63 4.96 -6.40 -9.60
C THR A 63 4.84 -7.88 -9.28
N LEU A 64 3.72 -8.49 -9.68
CA LEU A 64 3.60 -9.94 -9.82
C LEU A 64 4.03 -10.30 -11.25
N PRO A 65 5.16 -10.99 -11.46
CA PRO A 65 5.62 -11.35 -12.80
C PRO A 65 4.61 -12.26 -13.52
N GLY A 66 4.30 -11.92 -14.77
CA GLY A 66 3.50 -12.75 -15.67
C GLY A 66 4.35 -13.46 -16.72
N GLU A 67 3.70 -14.17 -17.65
CA GLU A 67 4.37 -14.91 -18.73
C GLU A 67 5.01 -14.01 -19.80
N SER A 68 4.72 -12.71 -19.81
CA SER A 68 5.25 -11.75 -20.80
C SER A 68 5.57 -10.40 -20.18
N LYS A 69 6.23 -9.53 -20.96
CA LYS A 69 6.56 -8.16 -20.56
C LYS A 69 5.37 -7.18 -20.56
N LYS A 70 4.18 -7.59 -21.05
CA LYS A 70 2.98 -6.73 -21.01
C LYS A 70 2.47 -6.65 -19.57
N ALA A 71 2.13 -5.45 -19.10
CA ALA A 71 1.65 -5.22 -17.75
C ALA A 71 0.26 -4.57 -17.75
N LEU A 72 -0.58 -4.97 -16.79
CA LEU A 72 -1.76 -4.21 -16.37
C LEU A 72 -1.41 -3.43 -15.11
N LEU A 73 -1.64 -2.11 -15.14
CA LEU A 73 -1.35 -1.22 -14.03
C LEU A 73 -2.62 -1.01 -13.21
N LEU A 74 -2.54 -1.34 -11.93
CA LEU A 74 -3.58 -1.03 -10.93
C LEU A 74 -2.93 -0.12 -9.88
N GLY A 75 -3.59 0.98 -9.56
CA GLY A 75 -3.00 2.00 -8.70
C GLY A 75 -4.02 2.81 -7.92
N GLY A 76 -3.49 3.49 -6.92
CA GLY A 76 -4.13 4.47 -6.05
C GLY A 76 -3.04 5.26 -5.33
N HIS A 77 -3.40 5.97 -4.28
CA HIS A 77 -2.44 6.71 -3.47
C HIS A 77 -2.65 6.41 -1.99
N LEU A 78 -1.54 6.36 -1.23
CA LEU A 78 -1.56 6.00 0.19
C LEU A 78 -1.64 7.24 1.09
N ASP A 79 -1.13 8.37 0.60
CA ASP A 79 -1.18 9.66 1.26
C ASP A 79 -2.61 10.22 1.35
N SER A 80 -2.78 11.23 2.21
CA SER A 80 -4.03 11.94 2.42
C SER A 80 -3.81 13.45 2.45
N VAL A 81 -4.91 14.19 2.37
CA VAL A 81 -4.96 15.59 2.82
C VAL A 81 -4.78 15.67 4.34
N PRO A 82 -4.46 16.86 4.89
CA PRO A 82 -4.51 17.13 6.33
C PRO A 82 -5.91 16.91 6.93
#